data_AF-A0A7X8LW28-F1
#
_entry.id   AF-A0A7X8LW28-F1
#
_cell.length_a   1.000
_cell.length_b   1.000
_cell.length_c   1.000
_cell.angle_alpha   90.00
_cell.angle_beta   90.00
_cell.angle_gamma   90.00
#
_symmetry.space_group_name_H-M   'P 1'
#
loop_
_entity.id
_entity.type
_entity.pdbx_description
1 polymer ?
#
loop_
_entity_poly.entity_id
_entity_poly.type
_entity_poly.pdbx_seq_one_letter_code
_entity_poly.pdbx_strand_id
1 'polypeptide(L)'
;MDRGLIILAWVIGVFVVFTFGKALLLPLKVLFKLVINGILGGIAIILINIVGAPFGFTLSLNVLSALMAGTLGLPGVILLVILKYLL
;
A
#
# COMPACT_ATOMS: atom_id res chain seq x y z
N MET A 1 -2.48 -35.67 -37.29
CA MET A 1 -3.38 -34.74 -36.58
C MET A 1 -2.71 -34.16 -35.32
N ASP A 2 -1.56 -34.70 -34.94
CA ASP A 2 -0.97 -34.57 -33.59
C ASP A 2 -0.04 -33.36 -33.49
N ARG A 3 0.57 -32.95 -34.60
CA ARG A 3 1.45 -31.76 -34.68
C ARG A 3 0.69 -30.44 -34.44
N GLY A 4 -0.57 -30.36 -34.88
CA GLY A 4 -1.41 -29.18 -34.67
C GLY A 4 -1.76 -28.96 -33.20
N LEU A 5 -2.05 -30.03 -32.47
CA LEU A 5 -2.34 -29.99 -31.04
C LEU A 5 -1.11 -29.57 -30.22
N ILE A 6 0.09 -30.01 -30.61
CA ILE A 6 1.35 -29.62 -29.95
C ILE A 6 1.60 -28.11 -30.11
N ILE A 7 1.38 -27.55 -31.31
CA ILE A 7 1.54 -26.11 -31.55
C ILE A 7 0.50 -25.32 -30.73
N LEU A 8 -0.76 -25.79 -30.70
CA LEU A 8 -1.81 -25.16 -29.93
C LEU A 8 -1.51 -25.17 -28.42
N ALA A 9 -1.03 -26.30 -27.89
CA ALA A 9 -0.63 -26.43 -26.49
C ALA A 9 0.53 -25.49 -26.13
N TRP A 10 1.48 -25.27 -27.03
CA TRP A 10 2.58 -24.33 -26.82
C TRP A 10 2.09 -22.88 -26.77
N VAL A 11 1.21 -22.49 -27.70
CA VAL A 11 0.61 -21.15 -27.71
C VAL A 11 -0.20 -20.90 -26.44
N ILE A 12 -1.02 -21.87 -26.02
CA ILE A 12 -1.81 -21.77 -24.78
C ILE A 12 -0.90 -21.69 -23.55
N GLY A 13 0.15 -22.52 -23.48
CA GLY A 13 1.11 -22.50 -22.37
C GLY A 13 1.80 -21.14 -22.21
N VAL A 14 2.30 -20.56 -23.31
CA VAL A 14 2.91 -19.23 -23.31
C VAL A 14 1.90 -18.15 -22.91
N PHE A 15 0.66 -18.24 -23.40
CA PHE A 15 -0.40 -17.30 -23.05
C PHE A 15 -0.74 -17.34 -21.55
N VAL A 16 -0.84 -18.53 -20.97
CA VAL A 16 -1.10 -18.72 -19.52
C VAL A 16 0.04 -18.14 -18.69
N VAL A 17 1.30 -18.44 -19.02
CA VAL A 17 2.45 -17.90 -18.29
C VAL A 17 2.51 -16.37 -18.35
N PHE A 18 2.22 -15.79 -19.53
CA PHE A 18 2.27 -14.34 -19.70
C PHE A 18 1.14 -13.61 -18.96
N THR A 19 -0.07 -14.19 -18.95
CA THR A 19 -1.21 -13.64 -18.21
C THR A 19 -1.03 -13.74 -16.70
N PHE A 20 -0.57 -14.90 -16.19
CA PHE A 20 -0.25 -15.07 -14.77
C PHE A 20 0.91 -14.16 -14.32
N GLY A 21 1.97 -14.07 -15.13
CA GLY A 21 3.10 -13.18 -14.82
C GLY A 21 2.68 -11.73 -14.66
N LYS A 22 1.85 -11.21 -15.58
CA LYS A 22 1.31 -9.84 -15.48
C LYS A 22 0.34 -9.66 -14.33
N ALA A 23 -0.52 -10.65 -14.07
CA ALA A 23 -1.46 -10.62 -12.97
C ALA A 23 -0.77 -10.52 -11.60
N LEU A 24 0.43 -11.11 -11.44
CA LEU A 24 1.21 -11.05 -10.21
C LEU A 24 2.05 -9.77 -10.06
N LEU A 25 2.47 -9.15 -11.18
CA LEU A 25 3.22 -7.90 -11.17
C LEU A 25 2.37 -6.71 -10.70
N LEU A 26 1.06 -6.72 -10.98
CA LEU A 26 0.13 -5.66 -10.55
C LEU A 26 0.02 -5.53 -9.02
N PRO A 27 -0.30 -6.60 -8.24
CA PRO A 27 -0.39 -6.51 -6.79
C PRO A 27 0.97 -6.20 -6.15
N LEU A 28 2.08 -6.68 -6.74
CA LEU A 28 3.41 -6.39 -6.22
C LEU A 28 3.74 -4.89 -6.28
N LYS A 29 3.34 -4.20 -7.36
CA LYS A 29 3.47 -2.74 -7.46
C LYS A 29 2.63 -2.02 -6.42
N VAL A 30 1.41 -2.50 -6.14
CA VAL A 30 0.53 -1.91 -5.13
C VAL A 30 1.12 -2.07 -3.73
N LEU A 31 1.64 -3.26 -3.40
CA LEU A 31 2.31 -3.52 -2.14
C LEU A 31 3.51 -2.60 -1.95
N PHE A 32 4.35 -2.43 -2.98
CA PHE A 32 5.49 -1.53 -2.89
C PHE A 32 5.06 -0.06 -2.66
N LYS A 33 4.01 0.39 -3.35
CA LYS A 33 3.42 1.72 -3.14
C LYS A 33 2.88 1.88 -1.72
N LEU A 34 2.21 0.87 -1.17
CA LEU A 34 1.70 0.87 0.21
C LEU A 34 2.84 0.95 1.23
N VAL A 35 3.94 0.23 1.02
CA VAL A 35 5.11 0.29 1.90
C VAL A 35 5.73 1.69 1.91
N ILE A 36 5.97 2.28 0.73
CA ILE A 36 6.52 3.63 0.62
C ILE A 36 5.59 4.65 1.29
N ASN A 37 4.30 4.61 0.96
CA ASN A 37 3.31 5.51 1.56
C ASN A 37 3.25 5.32 3.08
N GLY A 38 3.23 4.09 3.57
CA GLY A 38 3.25 3.79 5.01
C GLY A 38 4.48 4.35 5.71
N ILE A 39 5.67 4.23 5.11
CA ILE A 39 6.89 4.83 5.66
C ILE A 39 6.77 6.35 5.71
N LEU A 40 6.33 6.99 4.61
CA LEU A 40 6.15 8.44 4.54
C LEU A 40 5.12 8.95 5.57
N GLY A 41 4.00 8.23 5.73
CA GLY A 41 2.99 8.55 6.73
C GLY A 41 3.47 8.33 8.16
N GLY A 42 4.26 7.29 8.41
CA GLY A 42 4.94 7.07 9.68
C GLY A 42 5.88 8.23 10.02
N ILE A 43 6.70 8.67 9.07
CA ILE A 43 7.57 9.84 9.22
C ILE A 43 6.74 11.10 9.52
N ALA A 44 5.64 11.32 8.80
CA ALA A 44 4.77 12.46 9.04
C ALA A 44 4.19 12.45 10.46
N ILE A 45 3.72 11.30 10.95
CA ILE A 45 3.21 11.15 12.32
C ILE A 45 4.31 11.42 13.35
N ILE A 46 5.54 10.94 13.12
CA ILE A 46 6.68 11.22 14.02
C ILE A 46 6.91 12.73 14.10
N LEU A 47 6.97 13.43 12.97
CA LEU A 47 7.17 14.88 12.94
C LEU A 47 6.05 15.61 13.68
N ILE A 48 4.79 15.21 13.47
CA ILE A 48 3.64 15.77 14.18
C ILE A 48 3.76 15.50 15.68
N ASN A 49 4.16 14.30 16.10
CA ASN A 49 4.31 13.96 17.51
C ASN A 49 5.45 14.73 18.17
N ILE A 50 6.55 15.00 17.47
CA ILE A 50 7.65 15.81 18.01
C ILE A 50 7.18 17.24 18.28
N VAL A 51 6.45 17.83 17.34
CA VAL A 51 5.93 19.20 17.48
C VAL A 51 4.75 19.26 18.45
N GLY A 52 3.91 18.22 18.48
CA GLY A 52 2.67 18.15 19.25
C GLY A 52 2.86 17.67 20.70
N ALA A 53 3.87 16.86 20.99
CA ALA A 53 4.11 16.33 22.34
C ALA A 53 4.27 17.41 23.42
N PRO A 54 4.96 18.56 23.18
CA PRO A 54 5.00 19.68 24.12
C PRO A 54 3.61 20.26 24.46
N PHE A 55 2.64 20.12 23.56
CA PHE A 55 1.26 20.57 23.74
C PHE A 55 0.34 19.47 24.30
N GLY A 56 0.89 18.31 24.70
CA GLY A 56 0.11 17.14 25.12
C GLY A 56 -0.60 16.43 23.96
N PHE A 57 -0.26 16.75 22.71
CA PHE A 57 -0.87 16.17 21.52
C PHE A 57 0.04 15.13 20.86
N THR A 58 -0.30 13.85 21.00
CA THR A 58 0.35 12.75 20.29
C THR A 58 -0.65 11.90 19.52
N LEU A 59 -0.34 11.56 18.27
CA LEU A 59 -1.04 10.57 17.46
C LEU A 59 -0.42 9.18 17.66
N SER A 60 -1.25 8.13 17.66
CA SER A 60 -0.75 6.75 17.71
C SER A 60 0.05 6.43 16.46
N LEU A 61 1.29 5.97 16.63
CA LEU A 61 2.13 5.50 15.55
C LEU A 61 2.01 3.97 15.44
N ASN A 62 1.26 3.51 14.45
CA ASN A 62 1.09 2.11 14.13
C ASN A 62 0.99 1.94 12.61
N VAL A 63 1.00 0.71 12.11
CA VAL A 63 0.95 0.44 10.66
C VAL A 63 -0.29 1.03 10.02
N LEU A 64 -1.44 0.97 10.69
CA LEU A 64 -2.70 1.48 10.16
C LEU A 64 -2.71 3.00 10.09
N SER A 65 -2.28 3.69 11.15
CA SER A 65 -2.21 5.16 11.17
C SER A 65 -1.15 5.69 10.19
N ALA A 66 0.00 5.03 10.10
CA ALA A 66 1.03 5.35 9.13
C ALA A 66 0.54 5.16 7.68
N LEU A 67 -0.21 4.09 7.40
CA LEU A 67 -0.83 3.90 6.09
C LEU A 67 -1.92 4.94 5.82
N MET A 68 -2.78 5.27 6.79
CA MET A 68 -3.81 6.30 6.61
C MET A 68 -3.19 7.67 6.32
N ALA A 69 -2.25 8.12 7.17
CA ALA A 69 -1.55 9.39 6.98
C ALA A 69 -0.72 9.40 5.68
N GLY A 70 -0.13 8.26 5.31
CA GLY A 70 0.71 8.13 4.13
C GLY A 70 -0.02 8.00 2.80
N THR A 71 -1.17 7.31 2.79
CA THR A 71 -1.96 7.10 1.57
C THR A 71 -2.93 8.25 1.29
N LEU A 72 -3.55 8.80 2.34
CA LEU A 72 -4.48 9.92 2.23
C LEU A 72 -3.79 11.27 2.38
N GLY A 73 -2.56 11.33 2.92
CA GLY A 73 -1.82 12.56 3.17
C GLY A 73 -2.44 13.39 4.29
N LEU A 74 -2.58 14.70 4.07
CA LEU A 74 -3.18 15.64 5.02
C LEU A 74 -4.62 15.25 5.44
N PRO A 75 -5.54 14.86 4.51
CA PRO A 75 -6.82 14.28 4.88
C PRO A 75 -6.73 13.10 5.86
N GLY A 76 -5.72 12.23 5.69
CA GLY A 76 -5.48 11.09 6.58
C GLY A 76 -5.06 11.52 7.98
N VAL A 77 -4.19 12.52 8.08
CA VAL A 77 -3.81 13.10 9.37
C VAL A 77 -5.01 13.72 10.08
N ILE A 78 -5.83 14.49 9.36
CA ILE A 78 -7.05 15.11 9.90
C ILE A 78 -7.99 14.01 10.43
N LEU A 79 -8.19 12.94 9.66
CA LEU A 79 -9.01 11.81 10.09
C LEU A 79 -8.48 11.18 11.38
N LEU A 80 -7.16 10.98 11.51
CA LEU A 80 -6.54 10.44 12.72
C LEU A 80 -6.72 11.37 13.92
N VAL A 81 -6.66 12.69 13.71
CA VAL A 81 -6.95 13.68 14.76
C VAL A 81 -8.40 13.56 15.22
N ILE A 82 -9.35 13.50 14.28
CA ILE A 82 -10.78 13.35 14.61
C ILE A 82 -11.02 12.05 15.38
N LEU A 83 -10.46 10.93 14.91
CA LEU A 83 -10.59 9.63 15.56
C LEU A 83 -10.03 9.64 16.99
N LYS A 84 -8.93 10.36 17.23
CA LYS A 84 -8.35 10.52 18.57
C LYS A 84 -9.25 11.29 19.53
N TYR A 85 -10.05 12.24 19.05
CA TYR A 85 -10.97 13.00 19.90
C TYR A 85 -12.33 12.33 20.08
N LEU A 86 -12.69 11.41 19.18
CA LEU A 86 -13.95 10.68 19.22
C LEU A 86 -13.89 9.44 20.13
N LEU A 87 -12.72 8.80 20.24
CA LEU A 87 -12.43 7.62 21.06
C LEU A 87 -11.68 8.01 22.34
#